data_AF-A0A517LIR6-F1
#
_entry.id   AF-A0A517LIR6-F1
#
_cell.length_a   1.000
_cell.length_b   1.000
_cell.length_c   1.000
_cell.angle_alpha   90.00
_cell.angle_beta   90.00
_cell.angle_gamma   90.00
#
_symmetry.space_group_name_H-M   'P 1'
#
loop_
_entity.id
_entity.type
_entity.pdbx_description
1 polymer ?
#
loop_
_entity_poly.entity_id
_entity_poly.type
_entity_poly.pdbx_seq_one_letter_code
_entity_poly.pdbx_strand_id
1 'polypeptide(L)'
;MTLYIRPRVCKFCGIAIHKRRDVEDHIRTYHSEQEEDTSLGSNEEIEDENHFAINFANTSDDDGTKAHSPCQQRDNGSQRIATASQSAIESLTAIEKQFNEFRLKRISQELADIEREEALLHQDLHPDQIKPLAIIKKFVSDRLRPAQAQYKYSVRNAKFNLESGIELLSSQYCQEVREIREKYIKECRDDLHRLQKRCAAEELEGKEATEGVQPKGRFSAHYKTDDREMFVKERKIARTRKR
;
A
#
# COMPACT_ATOMS: atom_id res chain seq x y z
N MET A 1 8.50 -17.00 25.02
CA MET A 1 8.04 -15.61 25.27
C MET A 1 8.69 -14.70 24.25
N THR A 2 7.95 -14.32 23.21
CA THR A 2 8.42 -13.36 22.19
C THR A 2 8.27 -11.94 22.74
N LEU A 3 9.39 -11.30 23.05
CA LEU A 3 9.41 -9.89 23.46
C LEU A 3 8.97 -9.04 22.27
N TYR A 4 7.84 -8.35 22.40
CA TYR A 4 7.34 -7.39 21.42
C TYR A 4 8.26 -6.17 21.44
N ILE A 5 9.22 -6.12 20.51
CA ILE A 5 10.09 -4.97 20.34
C ILE A 5 9.30 -3.91 19.56
N ARG A 6 9.01 -2.77 20.22
CA ARG A 6 8.37 -1.62 19.56
C ARG A 6 9.27 -1.10 18.44
N PRO A 7 8.76 -0.94 17.21
CA PRO A 7 9.55 -0.38 16.12
C PRO A 7 9.93 1.08 16.41
N ARG A 8 11.11 1.49 15.94
CA ARG A 8 11.58 2.87 16.03
C ARG A 8 11.17 3.61 14.76
N VAL A 9 10.70 4.84 14.88
CA VAL A 9 10.25 5.63 13.74
C VAL A 9 11.29 6.70 13.41
N CYS A 10 11.69 6.80 12.15
CA CYS A 10 12.58 7.87 11.70
C CYS A 10 11.91 9.23 11.88
N LYS A 11 12.62 10.18 12.48
CA LYS A 11 12.07 11.52 12.80
C LYS A 11 11.81 12.37 11.57
N PHE A 12 12.55 12.15 10.48
CA PHE A 12 12.47 12.97 9.27
C PHE A 12 11.40 12.47 8.29
N CYS A 13 11.23 11.16 8.14
CA CYS A 13 10.37 10.56 7.12
C CYS A 13 9.23 9.68 7.66
N GLY A 14 9.18 9.41 8.97
CA GLY A 14 8.10 8.63 9.59
C GLY A 14 8.15 7.12 9.34
N ILE A 15 9.24 6.58 8.74
CA ILE A 15 9.37 5.15 8.46
C ILE A 15 9.67 4.36 9.74
N ALA A 16 8.93 3.29 9.98
CA ALA A 16 9.12 2.37 11.09
C ALA A 16 10.19 1.31 10.78
N ILE A 17 11.21 1.22 11.63
CA ILE A 17 12.39 0.38 11.47
C ILE A 17 12.59 -0.44 12.75
N HIS A 18 12.80 -1.75 12.60
CA HIS A 18 12.79 -2.70 13.72
C HIS A 18 14.13 -2.80 14.47
N LYS A 19 15.25 -2.48 13.84
CA LYS A 19 16.59 -2.50 14.46
C LYS A 19 17.14 -1.08 14.58
N ARG A 20 17.82 -0.81 15.69
CA ARG A 20 18.41 0.51 15.96
C ARG A 20 19.48 0.90 14.94
N ARG A 21 20.33 -0.05 14.54
CA ARG A 21 21.41 0.19 13.57
C ARG A 21 20.86 0.64 12.21
N ASP A 22 19.79 0.00 11.77
CA ASP A 22 19.11 0.32 10.51
C ASP A 22 18.47 1.72 10.50
N VAL A 23 18.12 2.29 11.67
CA VAL A 23 17.64 3.69 11.76
C VAL A 23 18.78 4.67 11.51
N GLU A 24 19.95 4.41 12.09
CA GLU A 24 21.13 5.27 11.93
C GLU A 24 21.65 5.23 10.48
N ASP A 25 21.67 4.04 9.87
CA ASP A 25 22.01 3.88 8.45
C ASP A 25 20.98 4.55 7.52
N HIS A 26 19.70 4.46 7.87
CA HIS A 26 18.64 5.15 7.12
C HIS A 26 18.79 6.68 7.19
N ILE A 27 19.04 7.24 8.38
CA ILE A 27 19.28 8.69 8.54
C ILE A 27 20.53 9.10 7.74
N ARG A 28 21.62 8.33 7.82
CA ARG A 28 22.85 8.62 7.08
C ARG A 28 22.70 8.51 5.56
N THR A 29 21.83 7.64 5.06
CA THR A 29 21.69 7.43 3.60
C THR A 29 20.74 8.44 2.96
N TYR A 30 19.71 8.88 3.70
CA TYR A 30 18.62 9.67 3.13
C TYR A 30 18.50 11.10 3.69
N HIS A 31 19.21 11.41 4.77
CA HIS A 31 19.15 12.70 5.45
C HIS A 31 20.54 13.31 5.76
N SER A 32 21.64 12.68 5.33
CA SER A 32 23.00 13.21 5.58
C SER A 32 23.30 14.52 4.86
N GLU A 33 22.60 14.82 3.77
CA GLU A 33 22.81 16.05 2.98
C GLU A 33 21.98 17.23 3.48
N GLN A 34 21.09 17.04 4.47
CA GLN A 34 20.23 18.12 4.99
C GLN A 34 20.80 18.87 6.20
N GLU A 35 21.88 18.39 6.82
CA GLU A 35 22.46 19.05 8.00
C GLU A 35 23.52 20.13 7.66
N GLU A 36 23.97 20.23 6.40
CA GLU A 36 24.99 21.22 6.02
C GLU A 36 24.44 22.63 5.70
N ASP A 37 23.12 22.80 5.56
CA ASP A 37 22.52 24.10 5.17
C ASP A 37 21.79 24.85 6.31
N THR A 38 21.78 24.33 7.55
CA THR A 38 21.09 24.99 8.69
C THR A 38 22.02 25.69 9.69
N SER A 39 23.25 26.06 9.31
CA SER A 39 24.19 26.80 10.19
C SER A 39 24.62 28.18 9.67
N LEU A 40 23.74 28.90 8.98
CA LEU A 40 23.80 30.34 8.73
C LEU A 40 22.35 30.82 8.94
N GLY A 41 21.96 31.72 9.83
CA GLY A 41 22.57 32.84 10.51
C GLY A 41 21.40 33.84 10.75
N SER A 42 21.48 34.63 11.82
CA SER A 42 20.64 35.84 12.13
C SER A 42 19.12 35.62 12.31
N ASN A 43 18.51 35.84 13.48
CA ASN A 43 18.32 37.14 14.15
C ASN A 43 18.08 38.29 13.15
N GLU A 44 16.85 38.39 12.64
CA GLU A 44 16.32 39.66 12.14
C GLU A 44 15.04 39.98 12.93
N GLU A 45 15.20 40.96 13.82
CA GLU A 45 14.13 41.74 14.41
C GLU A 45 13.35 42.40 13.27
N ILE A 46 12.07 42.09 13.14
CA ILE A 46 11.16 42.82 12.27
C ILE A 46 10.74 44.07 13.04
N GLU A 47 11.52 45.13 12.88
CA GLU A 47 11.08 46.50 13.13
C GLU A 47 10.18 46.93 11.96
N ASP A 48 8.86 46.84 12.16
CA ASP A 48 7.87 47.46 11.29
C ASP A 48 7.84 48.98 11.52
N GLU A 49 8.83 49.69 11.00
CA GLU A 49 8.68 51.11 10.66
C GLU A 49 8.28 51.23 9.20
N ASN A 50 6.98 51.43 8.94
CA ASN A 50 6.55 52.05 7.69
C ASN A 50 5.53 53.16 7.96
N HIS A 51 6.12 54.33 8.15
CA HIS A 51 5.55 55.64 7.93
C HIS A 51 4.79 55.71 6.58
N PHE A 52 3.46 55.77 6.63
CA PHE A 52 2.70 56.48 5.60
C PHE A 52 1.62 57.33 6.25
N ALA A 53 2.04 58.53 6.66
CA ALA A 53 1.16 59.59 7.13
C ALA A 53 0.32 60.11 5.95
N ILE A 54 -0.97 59.80 5.94
CA ILE A 54 -1.96 60.56 5.16
C ILE A 54 -2.64 61.51 6.14
N ASN A 55 -2.03 62.68 6.32
CA ASN A 55 -2.67 63.82 6.97
C ASN A 55 -3.69 64.40 5.99
N PHE A 56 -4.96 64.04 6.18
CA PHE A 56 -6.10 64.64 5.50
C PHE A 56 -6.46 65.96 6.20
N ALA A 57 -5.83 67.05 5.76
CA ALA A 57 -6.19 68.39 6.22
C ALA A 57 -7.45 68.86 5.47
N ASN A 58 -8.60 68.72 6.13
CA ASN A 58 -9.78 69.51 5.84
C ASN A 58 -9.56 70.91 6.41
N THR A 59 -9.46 71.92 5.55
CA THR A 59 -9.61 73.33 5.94
C THR A 59 -10.77 73.91 5.15
N SER A 60 -11.90 74.09 5.83
CA SER A 60 -13.04 74.89 5.38
C SER A 60 -13.35 75.92 6.45
N ASP A 61 -13.42 77.18 6.02
CA ASP A 61 -14.13 78.33 6.60
C ASP A 61 -13.57 78.81 7.97
N ASP A 62 -13.54 80.08 8.37
CA ASP A 62 -14.29 81.30 8.05
C ASP A 62 -13.58 82.48 8.77
N ASP A 63 -13.94 83.70 8.40
CA ASP A 63 -13.92 84.93 9.20
C ASP A 63 -12.70 85.89 9.12
N GLY A 64 -12.92 86.97 8.35
CA GLY A 64 -12.89 88.31 8.94
C GLY A 64 -11.61 89.13 8.87
N THR A 65 -11.36 89.83 7.76
CA THR A 65 -10.56 91.07 7.78
C THR A 65 -11.30 92.24 7.12
N LYS A 66 -11.61 93.27 7.91
CA LYS A 66 -11.97 94.61 7.44
C LYS A 66 -10.91 95.60 7.93
N ALA A 67 -10.22 96.26 7.00
CA ALA A 67 -10.29 97.71 6.80
C ALA A 67 -9.17 98.22 5.87
N HIS A 68 -9.59 98.90 4.77
CA HIS A 68 -9.01 100.09 4.11
C HIS A 68 -7.49 100.13 3.81
N SER A 69 -7.00 100.49 2.61
CA SER A 69 -7.37 101.63 1.74
C SER A 69 -6.50 101.59 0.44
N PRO A 70 -6.71 102.48 -0.56
CA PRO A 70 -6.70 102.14 -1.98
C PRO A 70 -5.42 102.53 -2.74
N CYS A 71 -5.18 101.87 -3.88
CA CYS A 71 -4.44 102.47 -5.00
C CYS A 71 -4.87 101.83 -6.32
N GLN A 72 -5.73 102.53 -7.05
CA GLN A 72 -6.08 102.24 -8.44
C GLN A 72 -4.90 102.64 -9.33
N GLN A 73 -4.36 101.69 -10.09
CA GLN A 73 -3.76 101.84 -11.43
C GLN A 73 -2.87 100.62 -11.73
N ARG A 74 -3.40 99.61 -12.45
CA ARG A 74 -2.71 98.69 -13.41
C ARG A 74 -3.61 97.48 -13.79
N ASP A 75 -4.73 97.74 -14.46
CA ASP A 75 -5.72 96.70 -14.77
C ASP A 75 -5.31 95.70 -15.88
N ASN A 76 -4.22 95.95 -16.63
CA ASN A 76 -3.80 95.06 -17.73
C ASN A 76 -2.79 93.96 -17.32
N GLY A 77 -2.18 94.04 -16.14
CA GLY A 77 -1.21 93.05 -15.65
C GLY A 77 -1.85 91.93 -14.84
N SER A 78 -2.84 92.26 -14.01
CA SER A 78 -3.55 91.31 -13.15
C SER A 78 -4.35 90.29 -13.95
N GLN A 79 -4.94 90.72 -15.06
CA GLN A 79 -5.74 89.86 -15.94
C GLN A 79 -4.88 88.83 -16.71
N ARG A 80 -3.64 89.19 -17.09
CA ARG A 80 -2.70 88.25 -17.73
C ARG A 80 -2.19 87.18 -16.75
N ILE A 81 -1.93 87.56 -15.50
CA ILE A 81 -1.53 86.64 -14.43
C ILE A 81 -2.67 85.67 -14.10
N ALA A 82 -3.91 86.17 -14.02
CA ALA A 82 -5.09 85.34 -13.83
C ALA A 82 -5.30 84.34 -14.98
N THR A 83 -5.16 84.77 -16.24
CA THR A 83 -5.28 83.87 -17.40
C THR A 83 -4.16 82.83 -17.47
N ALA A 84 -2.93 83.19 -17.09
CA ALA A 84 -1.81 82.24 -17.03
C ALA A 84 -1.98 81.22 -15.90
N SER A 85 -2.47 81.66 -14.74
CA SER A 85 -2.83 80.78 -13.62
C SER A 85 -3.96 79.82 -14.00
N GLN A 86 -4.98 80.30 -14.71
CA GLN A 86 -6.10 79.47 -15.16
C GLN A 86 -5.66 78.43 -16.20
N SER A 87 -4.80 78.81 -17.14
CA SER A 87 -4.19 77.87 -18.10
C SER A 87 -3.32 76.81 -17.41
N ALA A 88 -2.57 77.18 -16.36
CA ALA A 88 -1.80 76.22 -15.57
C ALA A 88 -2.71 75.22 -14.84
N ILE A 89 -3.81 75.68 -14.24
CA ILE A 89 -4.81 74.82 -13.58
C ILE A 89 -5.46 73.87 -14.60
N GLU A 90 -5.80 74.35 -15.79
CA GLU A 90 -6.32 73.51 -16.88
C GLU A 90 -5.32 72.44 -17.32
N SER A 91 -4.02 72.77 -17.38
CA SER A 91 -2.98 71.79 -17.68
C SER A 91 -2.84 70.72 -16.58
N LEU A 92 -2.92 71.12 -15.30
CA LEU A 92 -2.86 70.21 -14.17
C LEU A 92 -4.08 69.27 -14.15
N THR A 93 -5.28 69.81 -14.35
CA THR A 93 -6.50 68.99 -14.42
C THR A 93 -6.51 68.05 -15.63
N ALA A 94 -5.90 68.44 -16.75
CA ALA A 94 -5.70 67.55 -17.90
C ALA A 94 -4.73 66.40 -17.56
N ILE A 95 -3.63 66.69 -16.87
CA ILE A 95 -2.67 65.68 -16.39
C ILE A 95 -3.34 64.73 -15.39
N GLU A 96 -4.12 65.26 -14.43
CA GLU A 96 -4.86 64.44 -13.46
C GLU A 96 -5.84 63.49 -14.13
N LYS A 97 -6.56 63.94 -15.17
CA LYS A 97 -7.43 63.08 -15.97
C LYS A 97 -6.66 61.94 -16.63
N GLN A 98 -5.51 62.23 -17.23
CA GLN A 98 -4.65 61.22 -17.84
C GLN A 98 -4.15 60.21 -16.79
N PHE A 99 -3.66 60.69 -15.64
CA PHE A 99 -3.23 59.82 -14.54
C PHE A 99 -4.36 58.91 -14.03
N ASN A 100 -5.56 59.45 -13.87
CA ASN A 100 -6.72 58.66 -13.45
C ASN A 100 -7.07 57.60 -14.50
N GLU A 101 -7.01 57.94 -15.78
CA GLU A 101 -7.22 56.97 -16.87
C GLU A 101 -6.16 55.86 -16.87
N PHE A 102 -4.89 56.19 -16.68
CA PHE A 102 -3.81 55.20 -16.55
C PHE A 102 -3.99 54.30 -15.33
N ARG A 103 -4.36 54.85 -14.18
CA ARG A 103 -4.64 54.08 -12.96
C ARG A 103 -5.81 53.13 -13.17
N LEU A 104 -6.90 53.59 -13.76
CA LEU A 104 -8.06 52.77 -14.08
C LEU A 104 -7.70 51.63 -15.05
N LYS A 105 -6.95 51.92 -16.10
CA LYS A 105 -6.47 50.90 -17.05
C LYS A 105 -5.61 49.85 -16.35
N ARG A 106 -4.66 50.27 -15.51
CA ARG A 106 -3.81 49.36 -14.75
C ARG A 106 -4.63 48.47 -13.80
N ILE A 107 -5.53 49.05 -13.02
CA ILE A 107 -6.41 48.29 -12.12
C ILE A 107 -7.29 47.31 -12.90
N SER A 108 -7.84 47.72 -14.04
CA SER A 108 -8.65 46.82 -14.88
C SER A 108 -7.85 45.66 -15.46
N GLN A 109 -6.57 45.88 -15.76
CA GLN A 109 -5.67 44.82 -16.24
C GLN A 109 -5.31 43.85 -15.10
N GLU A 110 -4.97 44.38 -13.91
CA GLU A 110 -4.72 43.55 -12.72
C GLU A 110 -5.96 42.71 -12.36
N LEU A 111 -7.17 43.29 -12.43
CA LEU A 111 -8.42 42.54 -12.26
C LEU A 111 -8.61 41.44 -13.30
N ALA A 112 -8.39 41.73 -14.59
CA ALA A 112 -8.52 40.73 -15.64
C ALA A 112 -7.50 39.59 -15.53
N ASP A 113 -6.31 39.87 -15.00
CA ASP A 113 -5.28 38.87 -14.72
C ASP A 113 -5.71 37.96 -13.57
N ILE A 114 -6.24 38.54 -12.48
CA ILE A 114 -6.78 37.79 -11.32
C ILE A 114 -7.99 36.94 -11.73
N GLU A 115 -8.93 37.49 -12.50
CA GLU A 115 -10.12 36.74 -12.97
C GLU A 115 -9.73 35.53 -13.83
N ARG A 116 -8.67 35.66 -14.65
CA ARG A 116 -8.13 34.52 -15.41
C ARG A 116 -7.51 33.47 -14.50
N GLU A 117 -6.76 33.87 -13.48
CA GLU A 117 -6.18 32.94 -12.50
C GLU A 117 -7.27 32.24 -11.68
N GLU A 118 -8.28 32.97 -11.24
CA GLU A 118 -9.44 32.42 -10.53
C GLU A 118 -10.20 31.39 -11.38
N ALA A 119 -10.38 31.66 -12.68
CA ALA A 119 -10.99 30.72 -13.60
C ALA A 119 -10.18 29.42 -13.74
N LEU A 120 -8.84 29.50 -13.71
CA LEU A 120 -7.95 28.33 -13.73
C LEU A 120 -8.03 27.53 -12.43
N LEU A 121 -8.13 28.21 -11.29
CA LEU A 121 -8.32 27.59 -9.98
C LEU A 121 -9.65 26.84 -9.89
N HIS A 122 -10.74 27.43 -10.38
CA HIS A 122 -12.06 26.78 -10.40
C HIS A 122 -12.11 25.53 -11.29
N GLN A 123 -11.23 25.43 -12.29
CA GLN A 123 -11.17 24.30 -13.21
C GLN A 123 -10.14 23.23 -12.78
N ASP A 124 -9.49 23.37 -11.61
CA ASP A 124 -8.36 22.54 -11.17
C ASP A 124 -7.19 22.48 -12.19
N LEU A 125 -7.11 23.49 -13.07
CA LEU A 125 -6.11 23.61 -14.13
C LEU A 125 -4.97 24.56 -13.75
N HIS A 126 -4.95 25.03 -12.50
CA HIS A 126 -3.90 25.90 -12.04
C HIS A 126 -2.55 25.18 -12.03
N PRO A 127 -1.49 25.75 -12.64
CA PRO A 127 -0.19 25.09 -12.75
C PRO A 127 0.41 24.68 -11.39
N ASP A 128 0.11 25.44 -10.33
CA ASP A 128 0.60 25.13 -8.98
C ASP A 128 -0.14 23.96 -8.33
N GLN A 129 -1.33 23.60 -8.80
CA GLN A 129 -2.05 22.39 -8.36
C GLN A 129 -1.71 21.18 -9.25
N ILE A 130 -1.51 21.39 -10.54
CA ILE A 130 -1.18 20.32 -11.49
C ILE A 130 0.16 19.65 -11.15
N LYS A 131 1.18 20.43 -10.80
CA LYS A 131 2.53 19.91 -10.51
C LYS A 131 2.53 18.89 -9.36
N PRO A 132 2.01 19.18 -8.15
CA PRO A 132 1.87 18.21 -7.07
C PRO A 132 1.06 16.97 -7.48
N LEU A 133 -0.07 17.15 -8.18
CA LEU A 133 -0.93 16.05 -8.60
C LEU A 133 -0.21 15.11 -9.58
N ALA A 134 0.61 15.65 -10.49
CA ALA A 134 1.42 14.85 -11.41
C ALA A 134 2.46 14.01 -10.66
N ILE A 135 3.13 14.58 -9.65
CA ILE A 135 4.08 13.87 -8.79
C ILE A 135 3.37 12.74 -8.02
N ILE A 136 2.22 13.03 -7.42
CA ILE A 136 1.43 12.02 -6.70
C ILE A 136 0.99 10.89 -7.65
N LYS A 137 0.48 11.23 -8.83
CA LYS A 137 0.06 10.24 -9.84
C LYS A 137 1.24 9.35 -10.24
N LYS A 138 2.41 9.93 -10.47
CA LYS A 138 3.65 9.20 -10.77
C LYS A 138 4.08 8.30 -9.61
N PHE A 139 4.04 8.78 -8.38
CA PHE A 139 4.35 7.95 -7.21
C PHE A 139 3.38 6.76 -7.08
N VAL A 140 2.09 7.00 -7.27
CA VAL A 140 1.07 5.94 -7.23
C VAL A 140 1.31 4.90 -8.33
N SER A 141 1.65 5.31 -9.55
CA SER A 141 1.96 4.39 -10.64
C SER A 141 3.24 3.61 -10.42
N ASP A 142 4.30 4.28 -9.97
CA ASP A 142 5.66 3.73 -10.00
C ASP A 142 5.99 2.95 -8.72
N ARG A 143 5.40 3.32 -7.58
CA ARG A 143 5.70 2.72 -6.27
C ARG A 143 4.52 1.95 -5.71
N LEU A 144 3.36 2.60 -5.61
CA LEU A 144 2.23 2.02 -4.88
C LEU A 144 1.61 0.83 -5.61
N ARG A 145 1.34 0.96 -6.91
CA ARG A 145 0.74 -0.13 -7.71
C ARG A 145 1.61 -1.39 -7.77
N PRO A 146 2.93 -1.30 -8.05
CA PRO A 146 3.79 -2.49 -8.04
C PRO A 146 3.88 -3.14 -6.66
N ALA A 147 3.97 -2.35 -5.58
CA ALA A 147 3.99 -2.87 -4.22
C ALA A 147 2.70 -3.61 -3.85
N GLN A 148 1.53 -3.07 -4.24
CA GLN A 148 0.24 -3.74 -4.05
C GLN A 148 0.16 -5.06 -4.84
N ALA A 149 0.65 -5.07 -6.09
CA ALA A 149 0.71 -6.28 -6.89
C ALA A 149 1.62 -7.33 -6.25
N GLN A 150 2.82 -6.93 -5.81
CA GLN A 150 3.77 -7.80 -5.13
C GLN A 150 3.19 -8.38 -3.84
N TYR A 151 2.52 -7.56 -3.03
CA TYR A 151 1.84 -8.02 -1.82
C TYR A 151 0.77 -9.07 -2.13
N LYS A 152 -0.07 -8.81 -3.16
CA LYS A 152 -1.10 -9.75 -3.61
C LYS A 152 -0.52 -11.10 -4.03
N TYR A 153 0.59 -11.09 -4.79
CA TYR A 153 1.27 -12.33 -5.20
C TYR A 153 1.94 -13.03 -4.00
N SER A 154 2.53 -12.28 -3.07
CA SER A 154 3.14 -12.83 -1.86
C SER A 154 2.11 -13.60 -1.02
N VAL A 155 0.94 -13.00 -0.77
CA VAL A 155 -0.15 -13.65 -0.02
C VAL A 155 -0.64 -14.92 -0.72
N ARG A 156 -0.82 -14.87 -2.04
CA ARG A 156 -1.21 -16.05 -2.83
C ARG A 156 -0.18 -17.16 -2.76
N ASN A 157 1.11 -16.82 -2.89
CA ASN A 157 2.19 -17.78 -2.81
C ASN A 157 2.28 -18.43 -1.43
N ALA A 158 2.12 -17.64 -0.35
CA ALA A 158 2.09 -18.17 1.01
C ALA A 158 0.92 -19.16 1.21
N LYS A 159 -0.27 -18.83 0.68
CA LYS A 159 -1.43 -19.73 0.71
C LYS A 159 -1.16 -21.03 -0.05
N PHE A 160 -0.65 -20.93 -1.28
CA PHE A 160 -0.31 -22.09 -2.10
C PHE A 160 0.70 -23.02 -1.42
N ASN A 161 1.76 -22.46 -0.82
CA ASN A 161 2.77 -23.24 -0.10
C ASN A 161 2.18 -23.95 1.12
N LEU A 162 1.25 -23.30 1.83
CA LEU A 162 0.58 -23.91 2.97
C LEU A 162 -0.33 -25.07 2.52
N GLU A 163 -1.13 -24.87 1.48
CA GLU A 163 -2.00 -25.91 0.91
C GLU A 163 -1.18 -27.11 0.40
N SER A 164 -0.13 -26.85 -0.38
CA SER A 164 0.77 -27.89 -0.87
C SER A 164 1.49 -28.65 0.26
N GLY A 165 1.90 -27.95 1.32
CA GLY A 165 2.51 -28.58 2.50
C GLY A 165 1.56 -29.51 3.24
N ILE A 166 0.28 -29.12 3.38
CA ILE A 166 -0.77 -29.96 3.99
C ILE A 166 -1.01 -31.21 3.14
N GLU A 167 -1.11 -31.08 1.82
CA GLU A 167 -1.31 -32.21 0.91
C GLU A 167 -0.14 -33.20 0.97
N LEU A 168 1.09 -32.69 0.97
CA LEU A 168 2.29 -33.51 1.10
C LEU A 168 2.29 -34.29 2.42
N LEU A 169 2.02 -33.61 3.54
CA LEU A 169 1.96 -34.25 4.86
C LEU A 169 0.86 -35.31 4.93
N SER A 170 -0.30 -35.04 4.32
CA SER A 170 -1.40 -36.01 4.23
C SER A 170 -1.00 -37.24 3.41
N SER A 171 -0.28 -37.05 2.30
CA SER A 171 0.23 -38.16 1.48
C SER A 171 1.24 -39.00 2.25
N GLN A 172 2.17 -38.35 2.98
CA GLN A 172 3.16 -39.03 3.81
C GLN A 172 2.49 -39.86 4.91
N TYR A 173 1.55 -39.27 5.65
CA TYR A 173 0.77 -39.98 6.66
C TYR A 173 0.06 -41.21 6.09
N CYS A 174 -0.60 -41.09 4.93
CA CYS A 174 -1.28 -42.21 4.29
C CYS A 174 -0.31 -43.33 3.88
N GLN A 175 0.90 -42.98 3.46
CA GLN A 175 1.93 -43.94 3.09
C GLN A 175 2.48 -44.69 4.32
N GLU A 176 2.79 -43.96 5.40
CA GLU A 176 3.24 -44.57 6.67
C GLU A 176 2.19 -45.55 7.23
N VAL A 177 0.92 -45.17 7.21
CA VAL A 177 -0.18 -46.05 7.62
C VAL A 177 -0.22 -47.34 6.78
N ARG A 178 0.03 -47.25 5.47
CA ARG A 178 0.09 -48.44 4.60
C ARG A 178 1.29 -49.31 4.92
N GLU A 179 2.46 -48.73 5.12
CA GLU A 179 3.69 -49.45 5.46
C GLU A 179 3.55 -50.20 6.78
N ILE A 180 3.00 -49.55 7.81
CA ILE A 180 2.70 -50.17 9.10
C ILE A 180 1.74 -51.35 8.90
N ARG A 181 0.64 -51.14 8.16
CA ARG A 181 -0.34 -52.19 7.89
C ARG A 181 0.30 -53.38 7.14
N GLU A 182 1.10 -53.11 6.11
CA GLU A 182 1.75 -54.15 5.31
C GLU A 182 2.79 -54.93 6.11
N LYS A 183 3.53 -54.25 7.00
CA LYS A 183 4.44 -54.88 7.95
C LYS A 183 3.71 -55.91 8.81
N TYR A 184 2.63 -55.53 9.48
CA TYR A 184 1.89 -56.45 10.34
C TYR A 184 1.19 -57.56 9.56
N ILE A 185 0.64 -57.29 8.37
CA ILE A 185 0.08 -58.34 7.51
C ILE A 185 1.16 -59.36 7.12
N LYS A 186 2.38 -58.90 6.83
CA LYS A 186 3.51 -59.77 6.51
C LYS A 186 3.90 -60.64 7.72
N GLU A 187 4.03 -60.05 8.90
CA GLU A 187 4.32 -60.78 10.15
C GLU A 187 3.26 -61.86 10.42
N CYS A 188 1.96 -61.53 10.32
CA CYS A 188 0.89 -62.51 10.51
C CYS A 188 0.93 -63.66 9.48
N ARG A 189 1.30 -63.38 8.22
CA ARG A 189 1.46 -64.41 7.20
C ARG A 189 2.65 -65.32 7.49
N ASP A 190 3.77 -64.74 7.90
CA ASP A 190 4.96 -65.50 8.27
C ASP A 190 4.67 -66.41 9.47
N ASP A 191 3.95 -65.93 10.47
CA ASP A 191 3.52 -66.72 11.62
C ASP A 191 2.54 -67.83 11.25
N LEU A 192 1.56 -67.55 10.39
CA LEU A 192 0.65 -68.57 9.87
C LEU A 192 1.41 -69.68 9.13
N HIS A 193 2.38 -69.33 8.29
CA HIS A 193 3.22 -70.29 7.59
C HIS A 193 4.08 -71.12 8.56
N ARG A 194 4.62 -70.51 9.62
CA ARG A 194 5.37 -71.23 10.67
C ARG A 194 4.45 -72.24 11.39
N LEU A 195 3.23 -71.83 11.74
CA LEU A 195 2.24 -72.71 12.38
C LEU A 195 1.88 -73.89 11.48
N GLN A 196 1.59 -73.64 10.21
CA GLN A 196 1.28 -74.69 9.24
C GLN A 196 2.42 -75.71 9.11
N LYS A 197 3.67 -75.25 9.03
CA LYS A 197 4.84 -76.14 9.00
C LYS A 197 4.96 -76.98 10.26
N ARG A 198 4.75 -76.38 11.43
CA ARG A 198 4.82 -77.10 12.71
C ARG A 198 3.72 -78.17 12.81
N CYS A 199 2.48 -77.83 12.49
CA CYS A 199 1.37 -78.80 12.49
C CYS A 199 1.63 -79.95 11.49
N ALA A 200 2.14 -79.65 10.30
CA ALA A 200 2.49 -80.69 9.32
C ALA A 200 3.61 -81.62 9.82
N ALA A 201 4.60 -81.09 10.54
CA ALA A 201 5.66 -81.90 11.15
C ALA A 201 5.11 -82.79 12.28
N GLU A 202 4.27 -82.25 13.16
CA GLU A 202 3.60 -82.99 14.24
C GLU A 202 2.71 -84.13 13.69
N GLU A 203 2.00 -83.88 12.57
CA GLU A 203 1.21 -84.92 11.89
C GLU A 203 2.06 -86.06 11.32
N LEU A 204 3.27 -85.76 10.83
CA LEU A 204 4.20 -86.79 10.34
C LEU A 204 4.76 -87.63 11.49
N GLU A 205 5.20 -86.98 12.58
CA GLU A 205 5.67 -87.69 13.78
C GLU A 205 4.57 -88.57 14.41
N GLY A 206 3.32 -88.07 14.44
CA GLY A 206 2.17 -88.85 14.89
C GLY A 206 1.90 -90.08 14.02
N LYS A 207 2.04 -89.96 12.68
CA LYS A 207 1.91 -91.11 11.77
C LYS A 207 3.02 -92.13 11.99
N GLU A 208 4.27 -91.71 12.09
CA GLU A 208 5.40 -92.60 12.40
C GLU A 208 5.23 -93.34 13.73
N ALA A 209 4.69 -92.67 14.75
CA ALA A 209 4.38 -93.28 16.05
C ALA A 209 3.25 -94.34 15.97
N THR A 210 2.29 -94.16 15.06
CA THR A 210 1.17 -95.11 14.88
C THR A 210 1.44 -96.24 13.88
N GLU A 211 2.31 -96.03 12.89
CA GLU A 211 2.70 -97.06 11.91
C GLU A 211 3.66 -98.13 12.48
N GLY A 212 4.15 -97.95 13.71
CA GLY A 212 4.86 -98.99 14.47
C GLY A 212 4.01 -100.18 14.92
N VAL A 213 2.68 -100.13 14.77
CA VAL A 213 1.77 -101.23 15.14
C VAL A 213 0.75 -101.49 14.03
N GLN A 214 1.19 -102.07 12.91
CA GLN A 214 0.27 -102.78 12.02
C GLN A 214 0.22 -104.28 12.37
N PRO A 215 -0.93 -104.81 12.86
CA PRO A 215 -1.19 -106.24 12.76
C PRO A 215 -1.33 -106.60 11.27
N LYS A 216 -0.58 -107.62 10.83
CA LYS A 216 -0.63 -108.21 9.49
C LYS A 216 -2.03 -108.77 9.22
N GLY A 217 -2.96 -107.93 8.77
CA GLY A 217 -4.31 -108.32 8.37
C GLY A 217 -4.60 -107.83 6.97
N ARG A 218 -4.46 -108.72 5.97
CA ARG A 218 -4.91 -108.50 4.60
C ARG A 218 -6.45 -108.38 4.59
N PHE A 219 -6.98 -107.17 4.49
CA PHE A 219 -8.32 -106.95 3.98
C PHE A 219 -8.25 -106.00 2.78
N SER A 220 -8.34 -106.57 1.59
CA SER A 220 -8.58 -105.85 0.35
C SER A 220 -10.08 -105.64 0.20
N ALA A 221 -10.54 -104.42 0.47
CA ALA A 221 -11.88 -103.99 0.11
C ALA A 221 -11.76 -102.98 -1.02
N HIS A 222 -12.09 -103.43 -2.23
CA HIS A 222 -12.28 -102.56 -3.39
C HIS A 222 -13.55 -101.75 -3.20
N TYR A 223 -13.41 -100.43 -2.97
CA TYR A 223 -14.49 -99.50 -3.17
C TYR A 223 -14.24 -98.75 -4.48
N LYS A 224 -15.19 -98.86 -5.41
CA LYS A 224 -15.26 -98.02 -6.61
C LYS A 224 -15.80 -96.67 -6.16
N THR A 225 -15.00 -95.61 -6.26
CA THR A 225 -15.48 -94.24 -6.14
C THR A 225 -16.05 -93.81 -7.49
N ASP A 226 -17.37 -93.58 -7.53
CA ASP A 226 -18.03 -92.90 -8.65
C ASP A 226 -17.79 -91.38 -8.51
N ASP A 227 -16.71 -90.90 -9.13
CA ASP A 227 -16.27 -89.50 -9.09
C ASP A 227 -17.07 -88.58 -10.03
N ARG A 228 -18.41 -88.68 -10.08
CA ARG A 228 -19.21 -87.90 -11.05
C ARG A 228 -20.05 -86.72 -10.55
N GLU A 229 -20.19 -86.44 -9.25
CA GLU A 229 -21.15 -85.40 -8.83
C GLU A 229 -20.72 -84.44 -7.72
N MET A 230 -19.45 -84.04 -7.64
CA MET A 230 -18.99 -83.04 -6.64
C MET A 230 -18.53 -81.70 -7.24
N PHE A 231 -19.05 -81.31 -8.41
CA PHE A 231 -18.94 -79.92 -8.88
C PHE A 231 -19.98 -79.04 -8.18
N VAL A 232 -19.53 -78.39 -7.10
CA VAL A 232 -20.25 -77.28 -6.47
C VAL A 232 -20.40 -76.15 -7.49
N LYS A 233 -21.64 -75.86 -7.88
CA LYS A 233 -22.00 -74.75 -8.77
C LYS A 233 -21.53 -73.42 -8.16
N GLU A 234 -20.68 -72.70 -8.88
CA GLU A 234 -20.32 -71.31 -8.62
C GLU A 234 -21.57 -70.43 -8.52
N ARG A 235 -21.91 -69.95 -7.31
CA ARG A 235 -22.87 -68.86 -7.14
C ARG A 235 -22.18 -67.55 -7.53
N LYS A 236 -22.49 -67.05 -8.74
CA LYS A 236 -22.19 -65.68 -9.17
C LYS A 236 -22.88 -64.69 -8.22
N ILE A 237 -22.11 -64.04 -7.36
CA ILE A 237 -22.59 -62.90 -6.57
C ILE A 237 -22.52 -61.66 -7.47
N ALA A 238 -23.70 -61.19 -7.88
CA ALA A 238 -23.86 -59.96 -8.65
C ALA A 238 -23.38 -58.75 -7.83
N ARG A 239 -22.37 -58.04 -8.35
CA ARG A 239 -21.94 -56.74 -7.83
C ARG A 239 -22.94 -55.66 -8.26
N THR A 240 -23.85 -55.28 -7.38
CA THR A 240 -24.59 -54.02 -7.54
C THR A 240 -23.72 -52.85 -7.05
N ARG A 241 -23.00 -52.21 -7.97
CA ARG A 241 -22.49 -50.84 -7.78
C ARG A 241 -23.67 -49.88 -7.92
N LYS A 242 -24.12 -49.28 -6.81
CA LYS A 242 -24.87 -48.01 -6.88
C LYS A 242 -23.85 -46.87 -6.83
N ARG A 243 -24.04 -45.94 -7.78
CA ARG A 243 -23.36 -44.64 -7.88
C ARG A 243 -23.80 -43.71 -6.75
#